data_AF-A0A3D1LKR6-F1
#
_entry.id   AF-A0A3D1LKR6-F1
#
_cell.length_a   1.000
_cell.length_b   1.000
_cell.length_c   1.000
_cell.angle_alpha   90.00
_cell.angle_beta   90.00
_cell.angle_gamma   90.00
#
_symmetry.space_group_name_H-M   'P 1'
#
loop_
_entity.id
_entity.type
_entity.pdbx_description
1 polymer ?
#
loop_
_entity_poly.entity_id
_entity_poly.type
_entity_poly.pdbx_seq_one_letter_code
_entity_poly.pdbx_strand_id
1 'polypeptide(L)'
;MRSLLLFMTLVFMPNILLAGSDGIYGMIKQPGASWDGTDANPLATPTTGYDFAYGDESTVVYTLPWSFTFYGQTYSQITVDTNGNIWFGYAGPLNSFDLVSNTNGPVIAAWNSDLSSYFSGGAFVQHKNDLPLGERVVVEWQAESYTDEGLALPNNFEIVLFQNGDIRADYKSFAAVNAKDSGSGISSNDNTHYLSITSAFLPVYQLSGNSYGFTTTRLPLQVIFIGTGGGIVTSNPAGIACNTGCSSTFLTGEQVTLHPAADLVSTFSGWSNGTCTGLGDCLLTLGVAETVTAGFERDTTHQVYVPGVPPTYYSTIQGAYNIATDASEIKIWATTYNESLDCNRPITVNLQGGYDRDYAALVGESVLFGQIIISDGSLIVDSIVLQ
;
A
#
# COMPACT_ATOMS: atom_id res chain seq x y z
N MET A 1 10.88 32.69 26.93
CA MET A 1 10.59 31.45 26.18
C MET A 1 9.08 31.30 26.12
N ARG A 2 8.47 31.54 24.96
CA ARG A 2 7.02 31.43 24.76
C ARG A 2 6.68 29.97 24.51
N SER A 3 5.85 29.40 25.36
CA SER A 3 5.30 28.04 25.20
C SER A 3 4.35 28.04 24.02
N LEU A 4 4.66 27.25 22.99
CA LEU A 4 3.82 27.06 21.82
C LEU A 4 2.80 25.95 22.17
N LEU A 5 1.59 26.34 22.54
CA LEU A 5 0.46 25.41 22.64
C LEU A 5 0.12 24.95 21.23
N LEU A 6 0.35 23.67 20.94
CA LEU A 6 -0.11 23.00 19.73
C LEU A 6 -1.63 22.82 19.83
N PHE A 7 -2.39 23.78 19.28
CA PHE A 7 -3.82 23.60 19.06
C PHE A 7 -4.01 22.61 17.91
N MET A 8 -4.24 21.34 18.25
CA MET A 8 -4.79 20.36 17.32
C MET A 8 -6.25 20.74 17.08
N THR A 9 -6.49 21.52 16.03
CA THR A 9 -7.85 21.79 15.55
C THR A 9 -8.44 20.48 15.05
N LEU A 10 -9.27 19.83 15.88
CA LEU A 10 -10.26 18.88 15.38
C LEU A 10 -11.20 19.66 14.48
N VAL A 11 -11.00 19.57 13.17
CA VAL A 11 -12.01 19.94 12.19
C VAL A 11 -13.17 18.96 12.42
N PHE A 12 -14.26 19.45 12.98
CA PHE A 12 -15.54 18.76 13.00
C PHE A 12 -15.95 18.54 11.54
N MET A 13 -15.59 17.40 10.97
CA MET A 13 -16.27 16.92 9.77
C MET A 13 -17.73 16.67 10.16
N PRO A 14 -18.72 17.21 9.44
CA PRO A 14 -20.13 16.93 9.72
C PRO A 14 -20.30 15.41 9.69
N ASN A 15 -21.05 14.84 10.64
CA ASN A 15 -21.26 13.39 10.79
C ASN A 15 -21.49 12.70 9.42
N ILE A 16 -20.42 12.18 8.81
CA ILE A 16 -20.49 11.39 7.59
C ILE A 16 -20.95 10.01 8.06
N LEU A 17 -22.25 9.74 7.93
CA LEU A 17 -22.79 8.44 8.27
C LEU A 17 -22.41 7.45 7.16
N LEU A 18 -21.69 6.38 7.53
CA LEU A 18 -21.43 5.26 6.64
C LEU A 18 -22.77 4.63 6.24
N ALA A 19 -23.07 4.61 4.95
CA ALA A 19 -24.30 4.04 4.41
C ALA A 19 -24.19 2.53 4.20
N GLY A 20 -22.97 2.03 4.00
CA GLY A 20 -22.67 0.60 3.91
C GLY A 20 -21.18 0.35 3.71
N SER A 21 -20.77 -0.90 3.83
CA SER A 21 -19.44 -1.36 3.44
C SER A 21 -19.54 -2.80 2.98
N ASP A 22 -18.74 -3.16 1.99
CA ASP A 22 -18.57 -4.54 1.54
C ASP A 22 -17.29 -5.18 2.09
N GLY A 23 -16.58 -4.48 2.99
CA GLY A 23 -15.29 -4.90 3.55
C GLY A 23 -14.07 -4.32 2.82
N ILE A 24 -14.20 -3.93 1.55
CA ILE A 24 -13.12 -3.34 0.75
C ILE A 24 -13.39 -1.85 0.53
N TYR A 25 -14.61 -1.49 0.15
CA TYR A 25 -15.07 -0.11 0.06
C TYR A 25 -16.07 0.21 1.18
N GLY A 26 -16.08 1.47 1.60
CA GLY A 26 -17.15 2.08 2.37
C GLY A 26 -17.93 3.05 1.51
N MET A 27 -19.26 3.03 1.59
CA MET A 27 -20.13 3.97 0.87
C MET A 27 -20.62 5.06 1.81
N ILE A 28 -20.47 6.31 1.39
CA ILE A 28 -20.90 7.50 2.14
C ILE A 28 -21.68 8.46 1.25
N LYS A 29 -22.73 9.08 1.79
CA LYS A 29 -23.31 10.27 1.14
C LYS A 29 -22.38 11.45 1.38
N GLN A 30 -22.00 12.15 0.32
CA GLN A 30 -21.07 13.28 0.34
C GLN A 30 -21.82 14.60 0.09
N PRO A 31 -22.38 15.26 1.12
CA PRO A 31 -23.05 16.54 0.94
C PRO A 31 -22.05 17.63 0.51
N GLY A 32 -22.40 18.41 -0.51
CA GLY A 32 -21.62 19.57 -0.94
C GLY A 32 -20.43 19.26 -1.84
N ALA A 33 -20.31 18.04 -2.38
CA ALA A 33 -19.41 17.79 -3.50
C ALA A 33 -19.82 18.68 -4.70
N SER A 34 -18.81 19.19 -5.40
CA SER A 34 -19.01 19.97 -6.62
C SER A 34 -19.06 19.05 -7.82
N TRP A 35 -19.68 19.54 -8.89
CA TRP A 35 -19.70 18.87 -10.18
C TRP A 35 -18.39 19.14 -10.93
N ASP A 36 -17.80 18.11 -11.53
CA ASP A 36 -16.44 18.16 -12.06
C ASP A 36 -16.38 18.20 -13.61
N GLY A 37 -17.38 17.66 -14.31
CA GLY A 37 -17.38 17.52 -15.79
C GLY A 37 -18.08 18.65 -16.55
N THR A 38 -17.39 19.41 -17.40
CA THR A 38 -18.09 20.40 -18.28
C THR A 38 -17.50 20.51 -19.68
N ASP A 39 -16.61 19.59 -20.07
CA ASP A 39 -16.00 19.56 -21.40
C ASP A 39 -16.64 18.50 -22.32
N ALA A 40 -17.78 17.93 -21.92
CA ALA A 40 -18.55 16.99 -22.73
C ALA A 40 -18.95 17.63 -24.07
N ASN A 41 -18.40 17.08 -25.15
CA ASN A 41 -18.53 17.60 -26.51
C ASN A 41 -18.26 16.47 -27.51
N PRO A 42 -19.30 15.91 -28.15
CA PRO A 42 -19.15 14.80 -29.09
C PRO A 42 -18.49 15.21 -30.42
N LEU A 43 -18.19 16.50 -30.62
CA LEU A 43 -17.50 17.04 -31.78
C LEU A 43 -16.04 17.41 -31.47
N ALA A 44 -15.58 17.21 -30.24
CA ALA A 44 -14.19 17.45 -29.88
C ALA A 44 -13.27 16.39 -30.53
N THR A 45 -12.00 16.74 -30.71
CA THR A 45 -10.97 15.78 -31.17
C THR A 45 -10.44 15.02 -29.94
N PRO A 46 -10.47 13.68 -29.93
CA PRO A 46 -9.88 12.89 -28.84
C PRO A 46 -8.41 13.20 -28.62
N THR A 47 -7.99 13.16 -27.36
CA THR A 47 -6.62 13.38 -26.89
C THR A 47 -6.31 12.38 -25.77
N THR A 48 -5.08 12.38 -25.27
CA THR A 48 -4.71 11.55 -24.11
C THR A 48 -5.45 11.94 -22.82
N GLY A 49 -6.01 13.15 -22.73
CA GLY A 49 -6.76 13.63 -21.58
C GLY A 49 -8.26 13.79 -21.84
N TYR A 50 -8.73 13.40 -23.03
CA TYR A 50 -10.13 13.53 -23.41
C TYR A 50 -10.48 12.46 -24.43
N ASP A 51 -11.43 11.60 -24.12
CA ASP A 51 -11.97 10.64 -25.07
C ASP A 51 -13.46 10.43 -24.83
N PHE A 52 -14.18 9.87 -25.79
CA PHE A 52 -15.61 9.72 -25.64
C PHE A 52 -16.18 8.58 -26.48
N ALA A 53 -17.32 8.07 -26.02
CA ALA A 53 -18.23 7.27 -26.80
C ALA A 53 -19.53 8.05 -26.98
N TYR A 54 -20.07 8.06 -28.18
CA TYR A 54 -21.30 8.78 -28.50
C TYR A 54 -22.23 7.89 -29.29
N GLY A 55 -23.51 7.93 -28.97
CA GLY A 55 -24.49 7.03 -29.56
C GLY A 55 -24.91 5.92 -28.63
N ASP A 56 -25.81 5.10 -29.15
CA ASP A 56 -26.33 3.95 -28.46
C ASP A 56 -25.33 2.78 -28.47
N GLU A 57 -25.31 2.02 -27.38
CA GLU A 57 -24.43 0.86 -27.12
C GLU A 57 -22.99 1.03 -27.61
N SER A 58 -22.46 2.22 -27.40
CA SER A 58 -21.14 2.62 -27.83
C SER A 58 -20.18 2.57 -26.65
N THR A 59 -18.90 2.31 -26.93
CA THR A 59 -17.87 2.17 -25.90
C THR A 59 -16.61 2.91 -26.28
N VAL A 60 -15.86 3.34 -25.28
CA VAL A 60 -14.51 3.91 -25.43
C VAL A 60 -13.58 3.23 -24.43
N VAL A 61 -12.44 2.74 -24.93
CA VAL A 61 -11.36 2.21 -24.09
C VAL A 61 -10.40 3.35 -23.79
N TYR A 62 -10.33 3.75 -22.54
CA TYR A 62 -9.51 4.87 -22.10
C TYR A 62 -8.29 4.39 -21.33
N THR A 63 -7.11 4.85 -21.73
CA THR A 63 -5.87 4.59 -20.97
C THR A 63 -5.75 5.57 -19.83
N LEU A 64 -5.68 5.04 -18.60
CA LEU A 64 -5.61 5.85 -17.40
C LEU A 64 -4.23 6.53 -17.28
N PRO A 65 -4.18 7.81 -16.86
CA PRO A 65 -2.93 8.52 -16.59
C PRO A 65 -2.12 7.96 -15.41
N TRP A 66 -2.73 7.15 -14.53
CA TRP A 66 -2.07 6.35 -13.50
C TRP A 66 -2.74 4.98 -13.38
N SER A 67 -2.06 4.00 -12.79
CA SER A 67 -2.68 2.71 -12.47
C SER A 67 -3.74 2.87 -11.38
N PHE A 68 -4.97 2.43 -11.64
CA PHE A 68 -6.07 2.48 -10.67
C PHE A 68 -6.31 1.10 -10.08
N THR A 69 -6.34 1.01 -8.74
CA THR A 69 -6.65 -0.24 -8.04
C THR A 69 -8.13 -0.29 -7.70
N PHE A 70 -8.82 -1.32 -8.20
CA PHE A 70 -10.23 -1.58 -7.93
C PHE A 70 -10.40 -3.03 -7.46
N TYR A 71 -10.97 -3.22 -6.27
CA TYR A 71 -11.12 -4.54 -5.63
C TYR A 71 -9.82 -5.38 -5.61
N GLY A 72 -8.70 -4.74 -5.23
CA GLY A 72 -7.39 -5.38 -5.10
C GLY A 72 -6.67 -5.66 -6.42
N GLN A 73 -7.29 -5.40 -7.57
CA GLN A 73 -6.68 -5.55 -8.89
C GLN A 73 -6.27 -4.19 -9.45
N THR A 74 -5.09 -4.14 -10.07
CA THR A 74 -4.54 -2.91 -10.65
C THR A 74 -4.83 -2.85 -12.16
N TYR A 75 -5.41 -1.74 -12.62
CA TYR A 75 -5.79 -1.52 -14.01
C TYR A 75 -5.11 -0.29 -14.58
N SER A 76 -4.62 -0.40 -15.82
CA SER A 76 -4.07 0.73 -16.60
C SER A 76 -5.08 1.29 -17.62
N GLN A 77 -6.21 0.61 -17.81
CA GLN A 77 -7.26 1.01 -18.74
C GLN A 77 -8.63 0.76 -18.12
N ILE A 78 -9.61 1.54 -18.56
CA ILE A 78 -11.03 1.34 -18.30
C ILE A 78 -11.77 1.32 -19.64
N THR A 79 -12.89 0.59 -19.69
CA THR A 79 -13.81 0.67 -20.83
C THR A 79 -15.10 1.32 -20.35
N VAL A 80 -15.42 2.48 -20.93
CA VAL A 80 -16.63 3.23 -20.60
C VAL A 80 -17.67 2.97 -21.67
N ASP A 81 -18.90 2.63 -21.26
CA ASP A 81 -20.02 2.50 -22.19
C ASP A 81 -21.00 3.67 -22.08
N THR A 82 -21.80 3.88 -23.12
CA THR A 82 -22.85 4.91 -23.14
C THR A 82 -24.09 4.53 -22.32
N ASN A 83 -24.11 3.31 -21.76
CA ASN A 83 -25.12 2.77 -20.86
C ASN A 83 -24.89 3.10 -19.38
N GLY A 84 -23.96 4.00 -19.07
CA GLY A 84 -23.74 4.49 -17.70
C GLY A 84 -22.72 3.70 -16.90
N ASN A 85 -21.88 2.87 -17.52
CA ASN A 85 -20.97 1.97 -16.79
C ASN A 85 -19.50 2.13 -17.19
N ILE A 86 -18.63 1.84 -16.21
CA ILE A 86 -17.18 1.73 -16.35
C ILE A 86 -16.80 0.28 -16.03
N TRP A 87 -16.22 -0.40 -17.01
CA TRP A 87 -15.73 -1.77 -16.90
C TRP A 87 -14.22 -1.81 -16.75
N PHE A 88 -13.74 -2.67 -15.85
CA PHE A 88 -12.32 -2.93 -15.66
C PHE A 88 -11.89 -4.18 -16.45
N GLY A 89 -12.10 -4.13 -17.77
CA GLY A 89 -11.92 -5.26 -18.67
C GLY A 89 -12.71 -5.07 -19.96
N TYR A 90 -13.26 -6.16 -20.49
CA TYR A 90 -14.11 -6.13 -21.67
C TYR A 90 -15.48 -5.53 -21.33
N ALA A 91 -15.87 -4.45 -22.02
CA ALA A 91 -17.25 -4.01 -21.98
C ALA A 91 -18.11 -4.99 -22.80
N GLY A 92 -19.09 -5.62 -22.15
CA GLY A 92 -20.16 -6.26 -22.90
C GLY A 92 -21.06 -5.19 -23.51
N PRO A 93 -21.68 -5.43 -24.68
CA PRO A 93 -22.85 -4.66 -25.03
C PRO A 93 -23.99 -5.04 -24.07
N LEU A 94 -25.13 -4.36 -24.20
CA LEU A 94 -26.45 -4.81 -23.77
C LEU A 94 -26.84 -4.36 -22.35
N ASN A 95 -27.53 -3.20 -22.31
CA ASN A 95 -28.59 -2.84 -21.36
C ASN A 95 -28.32 -3.08 -19.85
N SER A 96 -29.40 -3.02 -19.06
CA SER A 96 -29.30 -3.14 -17.61
C SER A 96 -28.95 -4.57 -17.17
N PHE A 97 -28.13 -4.72 -16.14
CA PHE A 97 -27.67 -6.02 -15.62
C PHE A 97 -27.87 -6.16 -14.11
N ASP A 98 -27.60 -7.34 -13.55
CA ASP A 98 -27.53 -7.55 -12.10
C ASP A 98 -26.17 -7.07 -11.56
N LEU A 99 -26.19 -6.05 -10.71
CA LEU A 99 -24.97 -5.48 -10.12
C LEU A 99 -24.14 -6.52 -9.34
N VAL A 100 -24.80 -7.50 -8.71
CA VAL A 100 -24.14 -8.49 -7.85
C VAL A 100 -23.35 -9.50 -8.68
N SER A 101 -23.92 -9.91 -9.82
CA SER A 101 -23.38 -10.96 -10.67
C SER A 101 -23.66 -10.66 -12.14
N ASN A 102 -22.60 -10.47 -12.91
CA ASN A 102 -22.63 -10.15 -14.32
C ASN A 102 -21.55 -10.95 -15.09
N THR A 103 -21.62 -10.93 -16.43
CA THR A 103 -20.72 -11.73 -17.28
C THR A 103 -19.43 -11.02 -17.67
N ASN A 104 -19.30 -9.73 -17.36
CA ASN A 104 -18.29 -8.84 -17.95
C ASN A 104 -17.16 -8.50 -16.97
N GLY A 105 -17.38 -8.67 -15.67
CA GLY A 105 -16.35 -8.46 -14.64
C GLY A 105 -16.66 -7.30 -13.69
N PRO A 106 -15.64 -6.80 -12.98
CA PRO A 106 -15.78 -5.68 -12.06
C PRO A 106 -16.28 -4.41 -12.78
N VAL A 107 -17.18 -3.69 -12.13
CA VAL A 107 -17.90 -2.57 -12.73
C VAL A 107 -18.16 -1.45 -11.73
N ILE A 108 -18.10 -0.21 -12.22
CA ILE A 108 -18.73 0.95 -11.59
C ILE A 108 -19.92 1.33 -12.48
N ALA A 109 -21.12 1.12 -11.96
CA ALA A 109 -22.37 1.43 -12.63
C ALA A 109 -22.92 2.76 -12.09
N ALA A 110 -22.68 3.84 -12.82
CA ALA A 110 -23.15 5.17 -12.45
C ALA A 110 -24.68 5.26 -12.54
N TRP A 111 -25.24 4.68 -13.61
CA TRP A 111 -26.66 4.41 -13.72
C TRP A 111 -26.89 3.11 -14.49
N ASN A 112 -27.18 2.03 -13.78
CA ASN A 112 -27.41 0.72 -14.36
C ASN A 112 -28.80 0.65 -15.02
N SER A 113 -28.85 1.04 -16.29
CA SER A 113 -30.05 1.02 -17.09
C SER A 113 -29.71 0.81 -18.57
N ASP A 114 -30.72 0.95 -19.42
CA ASP A 114 -30.55 1.02 -20.87
C ASP A 114 -30.60 2.50 -21.27
N LEU A 115 -29.43 3.07 -21.60
CA LEU A 115 -29.21 4.51 -21.76
C LEU A 115 -28.55 4.87 -23.10
N SER A 116 -28.67 6.14 -23.48
CA SER A 116 -28.15 6.72 -24.73
C SER A 116 -28.83 6.23 -26.02
N SER A 117 -30.12 5.87 -25.91
CA SER A 117 -30.91 5.15 -26.91
C SER A 117 -31.25 5.87 -28.23
N TYR A 118 -30.98 7.19 -28.36
CA TYR A 118 -31.36 7.96 -29.55
C TYR A 118 -30.26 8.85 -30.16
N PHE A 119 -28.99 8.49 -29.91
CA PHE A 119 -27.82 9.20 -30.40
C PHE A 119 -27.65 10.63 -29.91
N SER A 120 -28.50 11.18 -29.02
CA SER A 120 -28.26 12.51 -28.44
C SER A 120 -27.29 12.45 -27.27
N GLY A 121 -27.15 11.27 -26.66
CA GLY A 121 -26.34 11.02 -25.48
C GLY A 121 -24.98 10.38 -25.74
N GLY A 122 -24.12 10.46 -24.74
CA GLY A 122 -22.78 9.90 -24.78
C GLY A 122 -22.09 9.89 -23.42
N ALA A 123 -20.93 9.24 -23.41
CA ALA A 123 -20.02 9.12 -22.27
C ALA A 123 -18.70 9.82 -22.61
N PHE A 124 -18.26 10.72 -21.73
CA PHE A 124 -17.13 11.61 -21.97
C PHE A 124 -16.11 11.45 -20.84
N VAL A 125 -14.93 10.94 -21.19
CA VAL A 125 -13.82 10.72 -20.26
C VAL A 125 -12.88 11.92 -20.30
N GLN A 126 -12.61 12.51 -19.15
CA GLN A 126 -11.83 13.73 -18.99
C GLN A 126 -10.75 13.50 -17.92
N HIS A 127 -9.47 13.67 -18.26
CA HIS A 127 -8.40 13.79 -17.26
C HIS A 127 -8.27 15.24 -16.84
N LYS A 128 -8.47 15.50 -15.56
CA LYS A 128 -8.38 16.82 -14.96
C LYS A 128 -7.26 16.86 -13.94
N ASN A 129 -6.53 17.98 -13.91
CA ASN A 129 -5.47 18.24 -12.94
C ASN A 129 -5.42 19.74 -12.60
N ASP A 130 -6.53 20.21 -12.03
CA ASP A 130 -6.76 21.59 -11.67
C ASP A 130 -6.95 21.75 -10.15
N LEU A 131 -6.47 22.87 -9.61
CA LEU A 131 -6.65 23.21 -8.20
C LEU A 131 -8.09 23.70 -7.93
N PRO A 132 -8.68 23.37 -6.75
CA PRO A 132 -8.09 22.67 -5.62
C PRO A 132 -8.28 21.14 -5.64
N LEU A 133 -8.99 20.61 -6.64
CA LEU A 133 -9.46 19.22 -6.68
C LEU A 133 -8.35 18.22 -7.03
N GLY A 134 -7.29 18.67 -7.68
CA GLY A 134 -6.14 17.86 -8.04
C GLY A 134 -6.43 16.92 -9.21
N GLU A 135 -5.54 15.93 -9.34
CA GLU A 135 -5.53 15.00 -10.46
C GLU A 135 -6.60 13.90 -10.32
N ARG A 136 -7.48 13.77 -11.32
CA ARG A 136 -8.62 12.84 -11.35
C ARG A 136 -9.10 12.54 -12.77
N VAL A 137 -9.77 11.41 -12.95
CA VAL A 137 -10.47 11.07 -14.20
C VAL A 137 -11.95 11.20 -13.94
N VAL A 138 -12.62 12.02 -14.75
CA VAL A 138 -14.07 12.24 -14.70
C VAL A 138 -14.68 11.56 -15.90
N VAL A 139 -15.67 10.69 -15.67
CA VAL A 139 -16.50 10.11 -16.72
C VAL A 139 -17.88 10.72 -16.57
N GLU A 140 -18.24 11.60 -17.49
CA GLU A 140 -19.52 12.29 -17.53
C GLU A 140 -20.44 11.60 -18.54
N TRP A 141 -21.68 11.33 -18.15
CA TRP A 141 -22.73 10.91 -19.07
C TRP A 141 -23.74 12.03 -19.26
N GLN A 142 -24.08 12.25 -20.52
CA GLN A 142 -25.26 13.00 -20.94
C GLN A 142 -26.15 11.98 -21.61
N ALA A 143 -27.14 11.43 -20.90
CA ALA A 143 -27.81 10.22 -21.35
C ALA A 143 -29.33 10.34 -21.33
N GLU A 144 -29.98 9.74 -22.33
CA GLU A 144 -31.42 9.49 -22.39
C GLU A 144 -31.67 8.06 -21.91
N SER A 145 -32.86 7.75 -21.37
CA SER A 145 -33.22 6.37 -21.02
C SER A 145 -34.15 5.76 -22.05
N TYR A 146 -34.06 4.43 -22.25
CA TYR A 146 -34.92 3.67 -23.15
C TYR A 146 -36.43 3.91 -22.89
N THR A 147 -36.81 4.00 -21.62
CA THR A 147 -38.23 4.15 -21.20
C THR A 147 -38.83 5.51 -21.52
N ASP A 148 -37.99 6.55 -21.58
CA ASP A 148 -38.40 7.93 -21.87
C ASP A 148 -37.91 8.37 -23.28
N GLU A 149 -37.66 7.41 -24.18
CA GLU A 149 -37.20 7.60 -25.56
C GLU A 149 -38.04 8.60 -26.36
N GLY A 150 -37.37 9.43 -27.16
CA GLY A 150 -37.99 10.36 -28.11
C GLY A 150 -38.38 11.73 -27.53
N LEU A 151 -38.06 12.01 -26.27
CA LEU A 151 -38.37 13.28 -25.61
C LEU A 151 -37.19 14.25 -25.44
N ALA A 152 -35.98 13.90 -25.90
CA ALA A 152 -34.76 14.73 -25.76
C ALA A 152 -34.54 15.21 -24.30
N LEU A 153 -34.63 14.28 -23.35
CA LEU A 153 -34.55 14.53 -21.91
C LEU A 153 -33.19 14.08 -21.36
N PRO A 154 -32.13 14.92 -21.48
CA PRO A 154 -30.80 14.54 -21.04
C PRO A 154 -30.73 14.46 -19.52
N ASN A 155 -30.16 13.37 -19.04
CA ASN A 155 -29.78 13.15 -17.65
C ASN A 155 -28.27 13.31 -17.55
N ASN A 156 -27.81 14.06 -16.55
CA ASN A 156 -26.40 14.39 -16.36
C ASN A 156 -25.93 13.82 -15.01
N PHE A 157 -24.96 12.92 -15.08
CA PHE A 157 -24.33 12.29 -13.94
C PHE A 157 -22.87 11.94 -14.30
N GLU A 158 -22.03 11.76 -13.30
CA GLU A 158 -20.61 11.45 -13.51
C GLU A 158 -20.07 10.49 -12.47
N ILE A 159 -18.97 9.84 -12.83
CA ILE A 159 -18.07 9.14 -11.92
C ILE A 159 -16.73 9.84 -11.93
N VAL A 160 -16.20 10.11 -10.74
CA VAL A 160 -14.86 10.65 -10.54
C VAL A 160 -13.97 9.58 -9.90
N LEU A 161 -12.86 9.26 -10.57
CA LEU A 161 -11.82 8.35 -10.10
C LEU A 161 -10.64 9.15 -9.56
N PHE A 162 -10.28 8.91 -8.29
CA PHE A 162 -9.15 9.57 -7.64
C PHE A 162 -7.90 8.68 -7.59
N GLN A 163 -6.72 9.29 -7.52
CA GLN A 163 -5.44 8.58 -7.48
C GLN A 163 -5.29 7.63 -6.28
N ASN A 164 -5.98 7.91 -5.18
CA ASN A 164 -5.94 7.11 -3.97
C ASN A 164 -6.86 5.87 -4.00
N GLY A 165 -7.55 5.62 -5.12
CA GLY A 165 -8.50 4.51 -5.29
C GLY A 165 -9.93 4.83 -4.86
N ASP A 166 -10.18 6.03 -4.34
CA ASP A 166 -11.53 6.47 -4.03
C ASP A 166 -12.32 6.78 -5.31
N ILE A 167 -13.64 6.60 -5.23
CA ILE A 167 -14.57 6.83 -6.32
C ILE A 167 -15.66 7.77 -5.81
N ARG A 168 -16.16 8.66 -6.66
CA ARG A 168 -17.36 9.45 -6.36
C ARG A 168 -18.34 9.38 -7.51
N ALA A 169 -19.61 9.17 -7.19
CA ALA A 169 -20.72 9.28 -8.12
C ALA A 169 -21.48 10.58 -7.83
N ASP A 170 -21.65 11.43 -8.85
CA ASP A 170 -22.36 12.71 -8.73
C ASP A 170 -23.57 12.72 -9.67
N TYR A 171 -24.73 13.06 -9.11
CA TYR A 171 -26.01 13.06 -9.82
C TYR A 171 -26.49 14.49 -9.98
N LYS A 172 -26.17 15.15 -11.10
CA LYS A 172 -26.46 16.59 -11.28
C LYS A 172 -27.92 16.87 -11.58
N SER A 173 -28.47 16.22 -12.60
CA SER A 173 -29.84 16.49 -13.05
C SER A 173 -30.43 15.30 -13.79
N PHE A 174 -31.67 14.98 -13.47
CA PHE A 174 -32.44 13.97 -14.19
C PHE A 174 -33.74 14.56 -14.70
N ALA A 175 -33.98 14.38 -15.99
CA ALA A 175 -35.25 14.71 -16.64
C ALA A 175 -36.16 13.48 -16.77
N ALA A 176 -35.59 12.27 -16.61
CA ALA A 176 -36.33 11.02 -16.60
C ALA A 176 -37.34 10.94 -15.44
N VAL A 177 -38.53 10.42 -15.74
CA VAL A 177 -39.63 10.29 -14.77
C VAL A 177 -40.04 8.84 -14.58
N ASN A 178 -39.96 8.01 -15.63
CA ASN A 178 -40.37 6.60 -15.61
C ASN A 178 -39.22 5.66 -15.94
N ALA A 179 -38.02 5.96 -15.46
CA ALA A 179 -36.83 5.18 -15.77
C ALA A 179 -36.60 3.98 -14.84
N LYS A 180 -35.90 2.98 -15.40
CA LYS A 180 -35.41 1.81 -14.68
C LYS A 180 -34.04 2.11 -14.06
N ASP A 181 -33.79 1.50 -12.92
CA ASP A 181 -32.46 1.38 -12.32
C ASP A 181 -32.34 -0.04 -11.76
N SER A 182 -31.49 -0.85 -12.39
CA SER A 182 -31.31 -2.27 -12.03
C SER A 182 -30.29 -2.49 -10.90
N GLY A 183 -29.82 -1.41 -10.27
CA GLY A 183 -28.82 -1.46 -9.22
C GLY A 183 -27.55 -0.75 -9.66
N SER A 184 -27.47 0.54 -9.34
CA SER A 184 -26.33 1.41 -9.59
C SER A 184 -25.41 1.43 -8.37
N GLY A 185 -24.10 1.46 -8.60
CA GLY A 185 -23.10 1.32 -7.55
C GLY A 185 -21.79 0.71 -8.05
N ILE A 186 -21.10 -0.01 -7.18
CA ILE A 186 -19.83 -0.69 -7.51
C ILE A 186 -19.90 -2.17 -7.23
N SER A 187 -19.19 -2.98 -8.01
CA SER A 187 -19.14 -4.42 -7.83
C SER A 187 -17.82 -5.03 -8.30
N SER A 188 -17.31 -5.97 -7.51
CA SER A 188 -16.18 -6.84 -7.87
C SER A 188 -16.58 -7.98 -8.80
N ASN A 189 -17.89 -8.22 -8.98
CA ASN A 189 -18.45 -9.35 -9.70
C ASN A 189 -18.11 -10.74 -9.09
N ASP A 190 -17.92 -10.83 -7.77
CA ASP A 190 -17.69 -12.11 -7.08
C ASP A 190 -18.88 -12.60 -6.23
N ASN A 191 -20.04 -11.93 -6.36
CA ASN A 191 -21.27 -12.11 -5.56
C ASN A 191 -21.21 -11.63 -4.11
N THR A 192 -20.02 -11.26 -3.60
CA THR A 192 -19.80 -10.96 -2.18
C THR A 192 -19.40 -9.52 -1.91
N HIS A 193 -18.67 -8.88 -2.84
CA HIS A 193 -18.22 -7.50 -2.68
C HIS A 193 -18.90 -6.58 -3.71
N TYR A 194 -19.94 -5.88 -3.26
CA TYR A 194 -20.65 -4.86 -4.02
C TYR A 194 -21.32 -3.85 -3.08
N LEU A 195 -21.49 -2.63 -3.57
CA LEU A 195 -22.22 -1.56 -2.87
C LEU A 195 -23.22 -0.92 -3.83
N SER A 196 -24.51 -1.04 -3.51
CA SER A 196 -25.61 -0.52 -4.31
C SER A 196 -26.13 0.80 -3.74
N ILE A 197 -25.96 1.89 -4.49
CA ILE A 197 -26.57 3.20 -4.19
C ILE A 197 -28.10 3.06 -4.26
N THR A 198 -28.60 2.37 -5.28
CA THR A 198 -30.04 2.15 -5.49
C THR A 198 -30.71 1.50 -4.28
N SER A 199 -30.05 0.49 -3.71
CA SER A 199 -30.58 -0.26 -2.56
C SER A 199 -30.42 0.51 -1.24
N ALA A 200 -29.32 1.26 -1.08
CA ALA A 200 -29.06 2.01 0.15
C ALA A 200 -29.83 3.34 0.24
N PHE A 201 -30.18 3.91 -0.92
CA PHE A 201 -30.82 5.22 -1.02
C PHE A 201 -32.11 5.12 -1.84
N LEU A 202 -32.06 5.51 -3.10
CA LEU A 202 -33.19 5.52 -4.04
C LEU A 202 -32.65 5.20 -5.43
N PRO A 203 -33.53 4.85 -6.39
CA PRO A 203 -33.16 4.83 -7.80
C PRO A 203 -32.44 6.13 -8.21
N VAL A 204 -31.32 6.01 -8.93
CA VAL A 204 -30.38 7.14 -9.11
C VAL A 204 -30.99 8.34 -9.83
N TYR A 205 -32.00 8.12 -10.68
CA TYR A 205 -32.72 9.21 -11.34
C TYR A 205 -33.52 10.10 -10.37
N GLN A 206 -33.70 9.68 -9.13
CA GLN A 206 -34.33 10.48 -8.06
C GLN A 206 -33.31 11.17 -7.17
N LEU A 207 -32.01 11.03 -7.45
CA LEU A 207 -30.92 11.51 -6.59
C LEU A 207 -30.29 12.82 -7.04
N SER A 208 -30.93 13.56 -7.95
CA SER A 208 -30.46 14.88 -8.42
C SER A 208 -30.00 15.79 -7.26
N GLY A 209 -28.82 16.39 -7.41
CA GLY A 209 -28.16 17.25 -6.42
C GLY A 209 -27.44 16.49 -5.30
N ASN A 210 -27.25 15.18 -5.40
CA ASN A 210 -26.54 14.37 -4.39
C ASN A 210 -25.31 13.68 -4.96
N SER A 211 -24.36 13.43 -4.07
CA SER A 211 -23.09 12.77 -4.37
C SER A 211 -22.81 11.65 -3.38
N TYR A 212 -22.14 10.61 -3.86
CA TYR A 212 -21.88 9.38 -3.13
C TYR A 212 -20.44 8.96 -3.32
N GLY A 213 -19.69 8.90 -2.23
CA GLY A 213 -18.31 8.44 -2.23
C GLY A 213 -18.22 6.95 -1.92
N PHE A 214 -17.34 6.25 -2.63
CA PHE A 214 -16.84 4.94 -2.27
C PHE A 214 -15.37 5.10 -1.89
N THR A 215 -15.09 4.98 -0.61
CA THR A 215 -13.74 5.15 -0.06
C THR A 215 -13.12 3.81 0.20
N THR A 216 -11.85 3.65 -0.16
CA THR A 216 -11.12 2.43 0.16
C THR A 216 -10.99 2.23 1.67
N THR A 217 -11.27 1.02 2.14
CA THR A 217 -11.09 0.65 3.54
C THR A 217 -9.62 0.34 3.77
N ARG A 218 -9.05 0.93 4.82
CA ARG A 218 -7.66 0.70 5.22
C ARG A 218 -7.60 0.11 6.62
N LEU A 219 -6.73 -0.88 6.79
CA LEU A 219 -6.54 -1.61 8.03
C LEU A 219 -5.15 -1.31 8.59
N PRO A 220 -5.02 -1.16 9.92
CA PRO A 220 -3.73 -0.95 10.55
C PRO A 220 -2.95 -2.26 10.64
N LEU A 221 -1.67 -2.19 10.27
CA LEU A 221 -0.67 -3.21 10.56
C LEU A 221 0.34 -2.63 11.54
N GLN A 222 0.48 -3.26 12.71
CA GLN A 222 1.45 -2.89 13.74
C GLN A 222 2.60 -3.88 13.77
N VAL A 223 3.83 -3.37 13.83
CA VAL A 223 5.03 -4.16 14.07
C VAL A 223 5.56 -3.85 15.47
N ILE A 224 5.77 -4.90 16.27
CA ILE A 224 6.38 -4.84 17.60
C ILE A 224 7.76 -5.50 17.52
N PHE A 225 8.73 -4.99 18.27
CA PHE A 225 10.08 -5.55 18.32
C PHE A 225 10.34 -6.17 19.70
N ILE A 226 10.97 -7.34 19.73
CA ILE A 226 11.39 -8.04 20.95
C ILE A 226 12.83 -8.56 20.84
N GLY A 227 13.40 -8.94 21.98
CA GLY A 227 14.71 -9.58 22.08
C GLY A 227 15.81 -8.60 22.50
N THR A 228 17.04 -9.10 22.58
CA THR A 228 18.22 -8.36 23.05
C THR A 228 19.02 -7.68 21.95
N GLY A 229 18.70 -7.99 20.69
CA GLY A 229 19.32 -7.44 19.48
C GLY A 229 18.54 -6.28 18.89
N GLY A 230 19.11 -5.69 17.83
CA GLY A 230 18.51 -4.64 17.03
C GLY A 230 18.30 -5.08 15.58
N GLY A 231 17.44 -4.35 14.89
CA GLY A 231 17.19 -4.54 13.47
C GLY A 231 16.11 -3.58 12.97
N ILE A 232 15.91 -3.57 11.67
CA ILE A 232 14.87 -2.82 10.98
C ILE A 232 13.89 -3.78 10.31
N VAL A 233 12.62 -3.42 10.32
CA VAL A 233 11.60 -4.04 9.47
C VAL A 233 11.14 -3.01 8.45
N THR A 234 11.09 -3.43 7.18
CA THR A 234 10.52 -2.65 6.08
C THR A 234 9.34 -3.40 5.45
N SER A 235 8.47 -2.70 4.71
CA SER A 235 7.36 -3.34 3.99
C SER A 235 7.34 -3.03 2.50
N ASN A 236 6.77 -3.96 1.73
CA ASN A 236 6.26 -3.73 0.38
C ASN A 236 4.77 -4.15 0.32
N PRO A 237 3.82 -3.25 0.00
CA PRO A 237 3.97 -1.81 -0.31
C PRO A 237 4.65 -1.01 0.81
N ALA A 238 5.25 0.12 0.44
CA ALA A 238 5.94 0.97 1.40
C ALA A 238 4.95 1.55 2.43
N GLY A 239 5.29 1.44 3.72
CA GLY A 239 4.46 1.94 4.81
C GLY A 239 5.06 1.68 6.18
N ILE A 240 5.79 0.58 6.34
CA ILE A 240 6.62 0.25 7.50
C ILE A 240 8.08 0.41 7.11
N ALA A 241 8.83 1.13 7.94
CA ALA A 241 10.29 1.27 7.86
C ALA A 241 10.81 1.72 9.22
N CYS A 242 10.86 0.80 10.18
CA CYS A 242 11.13 1.14 11.57
C CYS A 242 11.98 0.08 12.28
N ASN A 243 12.69 0.51 13.32
CA ASN A 243 13.53 -0.32 14.20
C ASN A 243 13.03 -0.33 15.66
N THR A 244 11.87 0.28 15.88
CA THR A 244 11.11 0.30 17.13
C THR A 244 9.64 0.19 16.77
N GLY A 245 8.78 -0.18 17.73
CA GLY A 245 7.37 -0.46 17.45
C GLY A 245 6.69 0.66 16.66
N CYS A 246 6.10 0.31 15.52
CA CYS A 246 5.47 1.27 14.61
C CYS A 246 4.21 0.67 13.96
N SER A 247 3.41 1.52 13.32
CA SER A 247 2.23 1.09 12.57
C SER A 247 2.06 1.88 11.29
N SER A 248 1.39 1.26 10.33
CA SER A 248 0.95 1.87 9.07
C SER A 248 -0.40 1.31 8.65
N THR A 249 -1.06 1.92 7.67
CA THR A 249 -2.33 1.44 7.16
C THR A 249 -2.23 1.04 5.70
N PHE A 250 -2.74 -0.15 5.40
CA PHE A 250 -2.77 -0.76 4.07
C PHE A 250 -4.21 -1.01 3.65
N LEU A 251 -4.48 -1.15 2.36
CA LEU A 251 -5.82 -1.42 1.86
C LEU A 251 -6.31 -2.79 2.35
N THR A 252 -7.61 -2.92 2.61
CA THR A 252 -8.18 -4.24 2.94
C THR A 252 -7.98 -5.21 1.78
N GLY A 253 -7.52 -6.42 2.10
CA GLY A 253 -7.19 -7.46 1.12
C GLY A 253 -5.84 -7.25 0.43
N GLU A 254 -5.10 -6.19 0.75
CA GLU A 254 -3.77 -5.94 0.20
C GLU A 254 -2.75 -6.94 0.74
N GLN A 255 -1.91 -7.43 -0.16
CA GLN A 255 -0.79 -8.27 0.21
C GLN A 255 0.38 -7.38 0.64
N VAL A 256 0.84 -7.56 1.89
CA VAL A 256 1.97 -6.85 2.46
C VAL A 256 3.08 -7.85 2.74
N THR A 257 4.29 -7.56 2.25
CA THR A 257 5.50 -8.31 2.58
C THR A 257 6.33 -7.52 3.58
N LEU A 258 6.64 -8.08 4.74
CA LEU A 258 7.55 -7.51 5.73
C LEU A 258 8.94 -8.15 5.59
N HIS A 259 9.95 -7.31 5.49
CA HIS A 259 11.35 -7.70 5.34
C HIS A 259 12.13 -7.36 6.62
N PRO A 260 12.59 -8.36 7.39
CA PRO A 260 13.42 -8.13 8.55
C PRO A 260 14.90 -8.04 8.14
N ALA A 261 15.62 -7.06 8.67
CA ALA A 261 17.06 -6.94 8.52
C ALA A 261 17.68 -6.69 9.90
N ALA A 262 18.51 -7.63 10.36
CA ALA A 262 19.16 -7.52 11.66
C ALA A 262 20.37 -6.57 11.59
N ASP A 263 20.62 -5.84 12.67
CA ASP A 263 21.80 -5.00 12.81
C ASP A 263 23.09 -5.85 12.87
N LEU A 264 24.24 -5.18 12.73
CA LEU A 264 25.59 -5.78 12.67
C LEU A 264 25.82 -6.91 13.70
N VAL A 265 25.43 -6.67 14.94
CA VAL A 265 25.68 -7.58 16.09
C VAL A 265 24.46 -8.42 16.47
N SER A 266 23.47 -8.53 15.58
CA SER A 266 22.19 -9.16 15.89
C SER A 266 21.80 -10.20 14.85
N THR A 267 20.94 -11.14 15.25
CA THR A 267 20.29 -12.13 14.40
C THR A 267 18.79 -11.91 14.46
N PHE A 268 18.12 -12.10 13.32
CA PHE A 268 16.67 -12.17 13.33
C PHE A 268 16.25 -13.53 13.89
N SER A 269 15.60 -13.53 15.05
CA SER A 269 15.17 -14.74 15.76
C SER A 269 13.78 -15.23 15.32
N GLY A 270 13.08 -14.44 14.51
CA GLY A 270 11.88 -14.84 13.80
C GLY A 270 10.67 -13.96 14.08
N TRP A 271 9.61 -14.23 13.33
CA TRP A 271 8.30 -13.64 13.55
C TRP A 271 7.50 -14.41 14.61
N SER A 272 6.72 -13.68 15.39
CA SER A 272 5.71 -14.22 16.30
C SER A 272 4.47 -13.33 16.34
N ASN A 273 3.35 -13.88 16.81
CA ASN A 273 2.02 -13.25 16.78
C ASN A 273 1.50 -12.94 15.36
N GLY A 274 0.17 -12.83 15.24
CA GLY A 274 -0.48 -12.57 13.96
C GLY A 274 -0.28 -13.71 12.96
N THR A 275 -0.21 -13.36 11.67
CA THR A 275 -0.07 -14.31 10.57
C THR A 275 1.39 -14.69 10.26
N CYS A 276 2.36 -13.91 10.76
CA CYS A 276 3.77 -14.09 10.47
C CYS A 276 4.45 -15.13 11.37
N THR A 277 5.16 -16.08 10.75
CA THR A 277 6.01 -17.06 11.45
C THR A 277 7.28 -17.34 10.66
N GLY A 278 8.30 -17.91 11.32
CA GLY A 278 9.56 -18.29 10.66
C GLY A 278 10.63 -17.19 10.66
N LEU A 279 11.70 -17.43 9.91
CA LEU A 279 12.96 -16.64 9.95
C LEU A 279 13.20 -15.77 8.70
N GLY A 280 12.32 -15.84 7.70
CA GLY A 280 12.46 -15.11 6.44
C GLY A 280 11.52 -13.90 6.36
N ASP A 281 11.28 -13.41 5.15
CA ASP A 281 10.22 -12.43 4.89
C ASP A 281 8.86 -12.96 5.34
N CYS A 282 8.01 -12.06 5.85
CA CYS A 282 6.62 -12.39 6.14
C CYS A 282 5.70 -11.84 5.06
N LEU A 283 4.99 -12.73 4.36
CA LEU A 283 3.93 -12.38 3.43
C LEU A 283 2.57 -12.51 4.12
N LEU A 284 1.80 -11.44 4.23
CA LEU A 284 0.45 -11.43 4.79
C LEU A 284 -0.56 -10.75 3.86
N THR A 285 -1.83 -11.11 3.99
CA THR A 285 -2.95 -10.43 3.31
C THR A 285 -3.84 -9.79 4.35
N LEU A 286 -3.92 -8.46 4.34
CA LEU A 286 -4.52 -7.72 5.45
C LEU A 286 -6.06 -7.68 5.33
N GLY A 287 -6.73 -8.71 5.86
CA GLY A 287 -8.19 -8.78 5.92
C GLY A 287 -8.80 -8.13 7.16
N VAL A 288 -8.01 -7.97 8.23
CA VAL A 288 -8.36 -7.28 9.48
C VAL A 288 -7.16 -6.51 10.00
N ALA A 289 -7.35 -5.70 11.05
CA ALA A 289 -6.22 -5.10 11.77
C ALA A 289 -5.29 -6.19 12.32
N GLU A 290 -3.98 -6.09 12.08
CA GLU A 290 -3.00 -7.08 12.51
C GLU A 290 -1.86 -6.47 13.33
N THR A 291 -1.35 -7.28 14.26
CA THR A 291 -0.14 -7.00 15.02
C THR A 291 0.83 -8.16 14.85
N VAL A 292 2.04 -7.85 14.39
CA VAL A 292 3.14 -8.79 14.16
C VAL A 292 4.31 -8.43 15.07
N THR A 293 4.98 -9.42 15.62
CA THR A 293 6.17 -9.24 16.44
C THR A 293 7.43 -9.75 15.73
N ALA A 294 8.42 -8.88 15.55
CA ALA A 294 9.75 -9.18 15.04
C ALA A 294 10.73 -9.42 16.20
N GLY A 295 11.36 -10.59 16.25
CA GLY A 295 12.40 -10.92 17.22
C GLY A 295 13.80 -10.66 16.68
N PHE A 296 14.62 -9.93 17.44
CA PHE A 296 16.05 -9.76 17.18
C PHE A 296 16.85 -10.10 18.42
N GLU A 297 17.82 -11.01 18.31
CA GLU A 297 18.71 -11.39 19.41
C GLU A 297 20.15 -11.03 19.11
N ARG A 298 20.90 -10.63 20.15
CA ARG A 298 22.32 -10.34 19.98
C ARG A 298 23.06 -11.61 19.57
N ASP A 299 23.81 -11.54 18.47
CA ASP A 299 24.69 -12.63 18.07
C ASP A 299 25.98 -12.55 18.88
N THR A 300 26.04 -13.37 19.93
CA THR A 300 27.24 -13.48 20.78
C THR A 300 28.13 -14.63 20.37
N THR A 301 27.76 -15.43 19.36
CA THR A 301 28.48 -16.65 18.98
C THR A 301 29.40 -16.48 17.78
N HIS A 302 29.13 -15.48 16.93
CA HIS A 302 29.87 -15.25 15.68
C HIS A 302 30.73 -13.98 15.69
N GLN A 303 30.85 -13.30 16.83
CA GLN A 303 31.51 -12.00 16.94
C GLN A 303 33.05 -12.03 16.90
N VAL A 304 33.66 -13.21 16.96
CA VAL A 304 35.09 -13.40 16.76
C VAL A 304 35.31 -14.52 15.75
N TYR A 305 36.07 -14.25 14.70
CA TYR A 305 36.35 -15.17 13.60
C TYR A 305 37.83 -15.53 13.53
N VAL A 306 38.11 -16.82 13.45
CA VAL A 306 39.45 -17.35 13.15
C VAL A 306 39.41 -17.99 11.77
N PRO A 307 40.09 -17.41 10.76
CA PRO A 307 40.14 -17.96 9.42
C PRO A 307 40.75 -19.36 9.41
N GLY A 308 40.17 -20.26 8.62
CA GLY A 308 40.59 -21.65 8.53
C GLY A 308 39.67 -22.46 7.62
N VAL A 309 39.98 -23.76 7.47
CA VAL A 309 39.13 -24.71 6.74
C VAL A 309 38.87 -25.92 7.65
N PRO A 310 37.69 -26.01 8.31
CA PRO A 310 36.60 -25.02 8.30
C PRO A 310 36.93 -23.77 9.15
N PRO A 311 36.25 -22.64 8.91
CA PRO A 311 36.36 -21.48 9.78
C PRO A 311 35.76 -21.76 11.16
N THR A 312 36.29 -21.09 12.18
CA THR A 312 35.82 -21.20 13.57
C THR A 312 35.42 -19.85 14.15
N TYR A 313 34.34 -19.85 14.93
CA TYR A 313 33.79 -18.66 15.57
C TYR A 313 33.79 -18.77 17.08
N TYR A 314 33.93 -17.64 17.76
CA TYR A 314 33.99 -17.54 19.21
C TYR A 314 33.13 -16.40 19.74
N SER A 315 32.71 -16.56 20.98
CA SER A 315 32.02 -15.52 21.74
C SER A 315 32.95 -14.52 22.43
N THR A 316 34.24 -14.81 22.51
CA THR A 316 35.22 -13.93 23.16
C THR A 316 36.56 -13.96 22.42
N ILE A 317 37.29 -12.86 22.49
CA ILE A 317 38.65 -12.75 21.94
C ILE A 317 39.57 -13.72 22.68
N GLN A 318 39.45 -13.81 24.01
CA GLN A 318 40.20 -14.78 24.81
C GLN A 318 39.91 -16.22 24.37
N GLY A 319 38.66 -16.55 24.06
CA GLY A 319 38.26 -17.88 23.60
C GLY A 319 38.97 -18.28 22.31
N ALA A 320 39.04 -17.36 21.35
CA ALA A 320 39.79 -17.54 20.10
C ALA A 320 41.30 -17.64 20.36
N TYR A 321 41.85 -16.78 21.21
CA TYR A 321 43.28 -16.81 21.56
C TYR A 321 43.72 -18.14 22.20
N ASN A 322 42.89 -18.71 23.08
CA ASN A 322 43.22 -19.95 23.80
C ASN A 322 43.47 -21.16 22.89
N ILE A 323 42.86 -21.17 21.71
CA ILE A 323 43.02 -22.24 20.71
C ILE A 323 43.91 -21.84 19.53
N ALA A 324 44.33 -20.57 19.47
CA ALA A 324 45.14 -20.05 18.38
C ALA A 324 46.48 -20.79 18.29
N THR A 325 46.96 -20.96 17.07
CA THR A 325 48.32 -21.42 16.77
C THR A 325 49.23 -20.23 16.47
N ASP A 326 50.55 -20.45 16.39
CA ASP A 326 51.48 -19.38 16.06
C ASP A 326 51.16 -18.74 14.70
N ALA A 327 51.23 -17.42 14.64
CA ALA A 327 50.83 -16.58 13.51
C ALA A 327 49.33 -16.63 13.12
N SER A 328 48.44 -17.06 14.02
CA SER A 328 46.99 -17.06 13.73
C SER A 328 46.44 -15.64 13.55
N GLU A 329 45.53 -15.50 12.59
CA GLU A 329 44.71 -14.31 12.40
C GLU A 329 43.41 -14.46 13.21
N ILE A 330 43.02 -13.41 13.92
CA ILE A 330 41.74 -13.31 14.64
C ILE A 330 41.09 -12.01 14.18
N LYS A 331 39.90 -12.11 13.58
CA LYS A 331 39.10 -10.96 13.15
C LYS A 331 37.92 -10.78 14.07
N ILE A 332 37.58 -9.54 14.39
CA ILE A 332 36.49 -9.21 15.29
C ILE A 332 35.61 -8.11 14.70
N TRP A 333 34.30 -8.18 14.96
CA TRP A 333 33.34 -7.18 14.49
C TRP A 333 33.64 -5.78 15.04
N ALA A 334 33.21 -4.75 14.31
CA ALA A 334 33.22 -3.35 14.75
C ALA A 334 32.17 -3.13 15.88
N THR A 335 32.46 -3.64 17.07
CA THR A 335 31.60 -3.52 18.25
C THR A 335 32.41 -3.43 19.54
N THR A 336 31.72 -3.43 20.67
CA THR A 336 32.30 -3.35 22.00
C THR A 336 32.46 -4.73 22.64
N TYR A 337 33.69 -5.06 23.01
CA TYR A 337 34.07 -6.26 23.74
C TYR A 337 34.34 -5.89 25.20
N ASN A 338 33.53 -6.41 26.11
CA ASN A 338 33.69 -6.22 27.57
C ASN A 338 34.49 -7.38 28.16
N GLU A 339 35.77 -7.47 27.81
CA GLU A 339 36.66 -8.54 28.25
C GLU A 339 38.10 -8.04 28.40
N SER A 340 38.94 -8.83 29.07
CA SER A 340 40.39 -8.66 29.04
C SER A 340 41.02 -9.79 28.24
N LEU A 341 42.10 -9.49 27.53
CA LEU A 341 42.87 -10.43 26.73
C LEU A 341 44.20 -10.71 27.43
N ASP A 342 44.39 -11.93 27.91
CA ASP A 342 45.65 -12.44 28.47
C ASP A 342 46.40 -13.26 27.42
N CYS A 343 47.43 -12.64 26.86
CA CYS A 343 48.40 -13.25 25.96
C CYS A 343 49.52 -13.92 26.78
N ASN A 344 49.29 -15.17 27.18
CA ASN A 344 50.14 -15.94 28.09
C ASN A 344 50.79 -17.18 27.47
N ARG A 345 50.92 -17.21 26.14
CA ARG A 345 51.45 -18.36 25.40
C ARG A 345 52.56 -17.89 24.47
N PRO A 346 53.61 -18.69 24.21
CA PRO A 346 54.74 -18.30 23.36
C PRO A 346 54.37 -18.37 21.86
N ILE A 347 53.35 -17.61 21.45
CA ILE A 347 52.85 -17.52 20.07
C ILE A 347 52.68 -16.06 19.67
N THR A 348 52.70 -15.80 18.37
CA THR A 348 52.30 -14.52 17.78
C THR A 348 50.87 -14.60 17.28
N VAL A 349 50.02 -13.63 17.62
CA VAL A 349 48.64 -13.52 17.11
C VAL A 349 48.44 -12.17 16.44
N ASN A 350 47.76 -12.17 15.29
CA ASN A 350 47.32 -10.96 14.59
C ASN A 350 45.83 -10.73 14.86
N LEU A 351 45.51 -9.76 15.70
CA LEU A 351 44.15 -9.39 16.08
C LEU A 351 43.71 -8.15 15.29
N GLN A 352 42.71 -8.32 14.43
CA GLN A 352 42.21 -7.30 13.52
C GLN A 352 40.75 -6.95 13.88
N GLY A 353 40.52 -5.71 14.29
CA GLY A 353 39.20 -5.18 14.58
C GLY A 353 38.51 -4.54 13.38
N GLY A 354 37.27 -4.10 13.61
CA GLY A 354 36.57 -3.22 12.70
C GLY A 354 35.72 -3.88 11.63
N TYR A 355 35.53 -5.21 11.67
CA TYR A 355 34.83 -5.91 10.59
C TYR A 355 33.31 -5.78 10.62
N ASP A 356 32.72 -5.87 9.42
CA ASP A 356 31.29 -6.11 9.25
C ASP A 356 30.89 -7.54 9.66
N ARG A 357 29.59 -7.85 9.59
CA ARG A 357 29.01 -9.10 10.06
C ARG A 357 29.65 -10.32 9.39
N ASP A 358 29.91 -10.19 8.09
CA ASP A 358 30.40 -11.29 7.24
C ASP A 358 31.93 -11.35 7.17
N TYR A 359 32.63 -10.47 7.90
CA TYR A 359 34.10 -10.33 7.85
C TYR A 359 34.63 -10.01 6.44
N ALA A 360 33.82 -9.36 5.61
CA ALA A 360 34.11 -9.01 4.23
C ALA A 360 34.74 -7.63 4.09
N ALA A 361 34.40 -6.69 4.98
CA ALA A 361 34.89 -5.31 4.94
C ALA A 361 35.13 -4.71 6.33
N LEU A 362 35.99 -3.70 6.40
CA LEU A 362 36.15 -2.86 7.59
C LEU A 362 35.09 -1.74 7.57
N VAL A 363 34.27 -1.66 8.62
CA VAL A 363 33.17 -0.70 8.78
C VAL A 363 33.32 0.22 9.98
N GLY A 364 34.38 0.05 10.78
CA GLY A 364 34.67 0.88 11.93
C GLY A 364 35.89 0.38 12.71
N GLU A 365 35.94 0.71 14.00
CA GLU A 365 36.92 0.17 14.95
C GLU A 365 36.22 -0.75 15.94
N SER A 366 36.95 -1.73 16.48
CA SER A 366 36.47 -2.52 17.61
C SER A 366 36.95 -1.88 18.92
N VAL A 367 36.08 -1.82 19.93
CA VAL A 367 36.43 -1.25 21.23
C VAL A 367 36.57 -2.38 22.25
N LEU A 368 37.72 -2.48 22.90
CA LEU A 368 37.96 -3.42 23.99
C LEU A 368 37.95 -2.66 25.32
N PHE A 369 36.91 -2.91 26.13
CA PHE A 369 36.81 -2.43 27.51
C PHE A 369 37.41 -3.46 28.46
N GLY A 370 38.71 -3.31 28.72
CA GLY A 370 39.47 -4.19 29.58
C GLY A 370 40.97 -4.02 29.38
N GLN A 371 41.73 -5.03 29.78
CA GLN A 371 43.19 -5.00 29.68
C GLN A 371 43.67 -5.97 28.60
N ILE A 372 44.69 -5.56 27.85
CA ILE A 372 45.55 -6.48 27.12
C ILE A 372 46.79 -6.71 27.97
N ILE A 373 47.01 -7.95 28.39
CA ILE A 373 48.15 -8.39 29.19
C ILE A 373 49.00 -9.29 28.31
N ILE A 374 50.26 -8.93 28.07
CA ILE A 374 51.20 -9.76 27.31
C ILE A 374 52.23 -10.27 28.30
N SER A 375 52.13 -11.55 28.65
CA SER A 375 53.04 -12.23 29.59
C SER A 375 53.98 -13.23 28.91
N ASP A 376 53.59 -13.77 27.75
CA ASP A 376 54.44 -14.59 26.88
C ASP A 376 53.98 -14.44 25.42
N GLY A 377 54.90 -14.49 24.45
CA GLY A 377 54.58 -14.32 23.02
C GLY A 377 54.47 -12.87 22.53
N SER A 378 53.62 -12.62 21.53
CA SER A 378 53.44 -11.30 20.90
C SER A 378 52.03 -11.11 20.32
N LEU A 379 51.53 -9.88 20.39
CA LEU A 379 50.24 -9.49 19.80
C LEU A 379 50.44 -8.36 18.80
N ILE A 380 49.98 -8.57 17.56
CA ILE A 380 49.88 -7.55 16.52
C ILE A 380 48.42 -7.11 16.49
N VAL A 381 48.16 -5.81 16.59
CA VAL A 381 46.81 -5.25 16.71
C VAL A 381 46.57 -4.24 15.58
N ASP A 382 45.42 -4.35 14.95
CA ASP A 382 44.93 -3.38 13.95
C ASP A 382 43.46 -3.02 14.23
N SER A 383 43.10 -1.76 14.03
CA SER A 383 41.72 -1.23 14.12
C SER A 383 40.98 -1.56 15.44
N ILE A 384 41.72 -1.51 16.56
CA ILE A 384 41.20 -1.69 17.92
C ILE A 384 41.50 -0.48 18.79
N VAL A 385 40.48 -0.04 19.52
CA VAL A 385 40.57 1.00 20.54
C VAL A 385 40.50 0.34 21.92
N LEU A 386 41.44 0.69 22.79
CA LEU A 386 41.42 0.32 24.21
C LEU A 386 40.76 1.43 25.01
N GLN A 387 39.80 1.07 25.88
CA GLN A 387 39.11 2.01 26.77
C GLN A 387 39.10 1.57 28.22
#